data_AF-A0A1F2JMA1-F1
#
_entry.id   AF-A0A1F2JMA1-F1
#
_cell.length_a   1.000
_cell.length_b   1.000
_cell.length_c   1.000
_cell.angle_alpha   90.00
_cell.angle_beta   90.00
_cell.angle_gamma   90.00
#
_symmetry.space_group_name_H-M   'P 1'
#
loop_
_entity.id
_entity.type
_entity.pdbx_description
1 polymer ?
#
loop_
_entity_poly.entity_id
_entity_poly.type
_entity_poly.pdbx_seq_one_letter_code
_entity_poly.pdbx_strand_id
1 'polypeptide(L)'
;MKTIFKKLNLGAITVLVGVVGLTVSWKNHESKKATPTWYQVSLINPANGNTPSNQKIEGLYPGGEPSGIDCNTSPGATCAVQLSDALNPADMPATVKEANDEGFTSEDFRQHQ
;
A
#
# COMPACT_ATOMS: atom_id res chain seq x y z
N MET A 1 -18.70 41.63 26.16
CA MET A 1 -17.52 40.79 25.83
C MET A 1 -16.45 41.64 25.12
N LYS A 2 -15.67 42.47 25.81
CA LYS A 2 -14.75 43.45 25.16
C LYS A 2 -13.34 43.53 25.76
N THR A 3 -12.96 42.59 26.62
CA THR A 3 -11.74 42.69 27.43
C THR A 3 -10.70 41.60 27.15
N ILE A 4 -11.05 40.54 26.42
CA ILE A 4 -10.16 39.38 26.20
C ILE A 4 -9.13 39.61 25.07
N PHE A 5 -9.39 40.55 24.15
CA PHE A 5 -8.51 40.80 23.00
C PHE A 5 -7.36 41.78 23.27
N LYS A 6 -7.32 42.46 24.42
CA LYS A 6 -6.32 43.52 24.69
C LYS A 6 -4.97 43.02 25.23
N LYS A 7 -4.83 41.73 25.57
CA LYS A 7 -3.60 41.15 26.12
C LYS A 7 -3.01 40.00 25.29
N LEU A 8 -3.43 39.85 24.03
CA LEU A 8 -2.90 38.81 23.16
C LEU A 8 -1.56 39.30 22.57
N ASN A 9 -0.46 38.85 23.18
CA ASN A 9 0.89 39.15 22.71
C ASN A 9 1.06 38.55 21.31
N LEU A 10 1.20 39.39 20.28
CA LEU A 10 1.20 38.96 18.87
C LEU A 10 2.22 37.84 18.60
N GLY A 11 3.35 37.86 19.30
CA GLY A 11 4.40 36.82 19.23
C GLY A 11 3.98 35.47 19.80
N ALA A 12 3.06 35.41 20.77
CA ALA A 12 2.54 34.16 21.30
C ALA A 12 1.58 33.47 20.32
N ILE A 13 0.83 34.26 19.53
CA ILE A 13 -0.09 33.74 18.51
C ILE A 13 0.70 33.12 17.35
N THR A 14 1.76 33.78 16.88
CA THR A 14 2.60 33.24 15.81
C THR A 14 3.33 31.97 16.21
N VAL A 15 3.80 31.87 17.46
CA VAL A 15 4.39 30.63 17.99
C VAL A 15 3.34 29.51 18.04
N LEU A 16 2.12 29.79 18.52
CA LEU A 16 1.06 28.79 18.57
C LEU A 16 0.68 28.27 17.16
N VAL A 17 0.57 29.17 16.17
CA VAL A 17 0.28 28.80 14.78
C VAL A 17 1.42 27.98 14.17
N GLY A 18 2.68 28.31 14.48
CA GLY A 18 3.84 27.55 14.01
C GLY A 18 3.88 26.11 14.55
N VAL A 19 3.59 25.91 15.83
CA VAL A 19 3.58 24.57 16.45
C VAL A 19 2.42 23.71 15.93
N VAL A 20 1.25 24.32 15.69
CA VAL A 20 0.12 23.60 15.08
C VAL A 20 0.47 23.20 13.64
N GLY A 21 1.06 24.10 12.84
CA GLY A 21 1.47 23.79 11.46
C GLY A 21 2.48 22.63 11.35
N LEU A 22 3.45 22.55 12.26
CA LEU A 22 4.43 21.46 12.28
C LEU A 22 3.82 20.11 12.68
N THR A 23 2.84 20.10 13.60
CA THR A 23 2.18 18.86 14.05
C THR A 23 1.21 18.30 13.01
N VAL A 24 0.44 19.14 12.29
CA VAL A 24 -0.38 18.64 11.16
C VAL A 24 0.47 18.23 9.96
N SER A 25 1.63 18.87 9.72
CA SER A 25 2.53 18.49 8.63
C SER A 25 3.09 17.08 8.80
N TRP A 26 3.46 16.67 10.02
CA TRP A 26 3.92 15.31 10.30
C TRP A 26 2.81 14.27 10.18
N LYS A 27 1.62 14.54 10.72
CA LYS A 27 0.51 13.60 10.64
C LYS A 27 0.01 13.38 9.20
N ASN A 28 0.09 14.42 8.36
CA ASN A 28 -0.25 14.31 6.95
C ASN A 28 0.85 13.61 6.11
N HIS A 29 2.11 13.64 6.55
CA HIS A 29 3.20 12.90 5.90
C HIS A 29 3.13 11.39 6.21
N GLU A 30 2.76 11.01 7.45
CA GLU A 30 2.53 9.61 7.84
C GLU A 30 1.30 9.00 7.14
N SER A 31 0.24 9.78 6.92
CA SER A 31 -0.96 9.32 6.17
C SER A 31 -0.74 9.09 4.68
N LYS A 32 0.43 9.44 4.13
CA LYS A 32 0.77 9.22 2.70
C LYS A 32 1.71 8.04 2.46
N LYS A 33 1.95 7.19 3.46
CA LYS A 33 2.48 5.86 3.15
C LYS A 33 1.34 5.12 2.46
N ALA A 34 1.46 4.92 1.15
CA ALA A 34 0.54 4.11 0.39
C ALA A 34 0.36 2.79 1.15
N THR A 35 -0.87 2.48 1.51
CA THR A 35 -1.16 1.30 2.30
C THR A 35 -0.89 0.10 1.38
N PRO A 36 0.10 -0.74 1.69
CA PRO A 36 0.45 -1.82 0.79
C PRO A 36 -0.73 -2.79 0.68
N THR A 37 -1.10 -3.14 -0.55
CA THR A 37 -2.34 -3.83 -0.86
C THR A 37 -2.05 -5.21 -1.44
N TRP A 38 -2.87 -6.19 -1.05
CA TRP A 38 -2.73 -7.58 -1.50
C TRP A 38 -3.51 -7.81 -2.79
N TYR A 39 -2.84 -8.37 -3.78
CA TYR A 39 -3.39 -8.72 -5.08
C TYR A 39 -3.32 -10.22 -5.29
N GLN A 40 -4.42 -10.82 -5.74
CA GLN A 40 -4.43 -12.23 -6.12
C GLN A 40 -3.60 -12.42 -7.38
N VAL A 41 -2.73 -13.43 -7.35
CA VAL A 41 -1.95 -13.84 -8.51
C VAL A 41 -2.20 -15.29 -8.88
N SER A 42 -2.21 -15.55 -10.18
CA SER A 42 -2.35 -16.87 -10.78
C SER A 42 -1.09 -17.18 -11.62
N LEU A 43 -0.72 -18.46 -11.73
CA LEU A 43 0.35 -18.87 -12.63
C LEU A 43 -0.19 -18.94 -14.06
N ILE A 44 0.46 -18.25 -15.00
CA ILE A 44 0.12 -18.30 -16.42
C ILE A 44 0.47 -19.69 -16.98
N ASN A 45 1.65 -20.21 -16.64
CA ASN A 45 2.09 -21.53 -17.02
C ASN A 45 2.77 -22.26 -15.84
N PRO A 46 2.10 -23.21 -15.17
CA PRO A 46 2.66 -23.88 -14.00
C PRO A 46 3.97 -24.65 -14.29
N ALA A 47 4.24 -25.02 -15.55
CA ALA A 47 5.49 -25.69 -15.93
C ALA A 47 6.73 -24.76 -15.91
N ASN A 48 6.52 -23.45 -15.99
CA ASN A 48 7.60 -22.45 -16.01
C ASN A 48 7.98 -21.95 -14.60
N GLY A 49 7.43 -22.57 -13.55
CA GLY A 49 7.73 -22.23 -12.15
C GLY A 49 7.19 -20.87 -11.70
N ASN A 50 7.54 -20.49 -10.48
CA ASN A 50 7.00 -19.30 -9.81
C ASN A 50 7.88 -18.06 -10.05
N THR A 51 7.87 -17.53 -11.28
CA THR A 51 8.63 -16.32 -11.64
C THR A 51 7.71 -15.11 -11.87
N PRO A 52 8.15 -13.86 -11.63
CA PRO A 52 7.31 -12.66 -11.79
C PRO A 52 6.68 -12.50 -13.19
N SER A 53 7.38 -12.94 -14.24
CA SER A 53 6.88 -12.94 -15.63
C SER A 53 5.82 -14.00 -15.90
N ASN A 54 5.70 -14.99 -15.02
CA ASN A 54 4.76 -16.11 -15.13
C ASN A 54 3.63 -16.00 -14.09
N GLN A 55 3.57 -14.90 -13.34
CA GLN A 55 2.54 -14.58 -12.37
C GLN A 55 1.64 -13.48 -12.96
N LYS A 56 0.39 -13.83 -13.20
CA LYS A 56 -0.65 -12.88 -13.63
C LYS A 56 -1.34 -12.29 -12.42
N ILE A 57 -1.55 -10.98 -12.41
CA ILE A 57 -2.36 -10.30 -11.39
C ILE A 57 -3.82 -10.37 -11.83
N GLU A 58 -4.68 -11.00 -11.03
CA GLU A 58 -6.10 -11.16 -11.34
C GLU A 58 -6.94 -10.02 -10.74
N GLY A 59 -6.47 -9.38 -9.68
CA GLY A 59 -7.20 -8.32 -8.99
C GLY A 59 -6.90 -8.26 -7.50
N LEU A 60 -7.73 -7.51 -6.77
CA LEU A 60 -7.65 -7.44 -5.31
C LEU A 60 -7.87 -8.81 -4.67
N TYR A 61 -7.05 -9.14 -3.69
CA TYR A 61 -7.14 -10.41 -3.00
C TYR A 61 -8.37 -10.45 -2.06
N PRO A 62 -9.27 -11.44 -2.19
CA PRO A 62 -10.59 -11.41 -1.53
C PRO A 62 -10.61 -11.81 -0.04
N GLY A 63 -9.46 -11.99 0.62
CA GLY A 63 -9.38 -12.59 1.96
C GLY A 63 -8.74 -11.73 3.07
N GLY A 64 -8.42 -10.46 2.81
CA GLY A 64 -7.59 -9.67 3.73
C GLY A 64 -6.12 -10.10 3.69
N GLU A 65 -5.37 -9.96 4.80
CA GLU A 65 -3.96 -10.38 4.83
C GLU A 65 -3.84 -11.92 4.72
N PRO A 66 -3.08 -12.45 3.75
CA PRO A 66 -2.87 -13.89 3.64
C PRO A 66 -1.96 -14.42 4.77
N SER A 67 -2.25 -15.64 5.24
CA SER A 67 -1.60 -16.26 6.40
C SER A 67 -0.50 -17.28 6.05
N GLY A 68 -0.38 -17.68 4.78
CA GLY A 68 0.62 -18.66 4.31
C GLY A 68 2.00 -18.07 4.08
N ILE A 69 3.02 -18.94 4.08
CA ILE A 69 4.45 -18.55 4.03
C ILE A 69 4.94 -18.35 2.58
N ASP A 70 4.57 -19.27 1.68
CA ASP A 70 5.06 -19.24 0.30
C ASP A 70 3.94 -19.54 -0.68
N CYS A 71 3.86 -18.74 -1.73
CA CYS A 71 2.99 -19.01 -2.85
C CYS A 71 3.36 -20.30 -3.59
N ASN A 72 2.31 -21.05 -3.99
CA ASN A 72 2.41 -22.29 -4.75
C ASN A 72 2.99 -23.49 -3.98
N THR A 73 2.94 -23.46 -2.64
CA THR A 73 3.30 -24.64 -1.83
C THR A 73 2.12 -25.59 -1.61
N SER A 74 0.87 -25.13 -1.80
CA SER A 74 -0.33 -25.97 -1.66
C SER A 74 -1.20 -25.95 -2.92
N PRO A 75 -1.60 -27.11 -3.47
CA PRO A 75 -2.52 -27.19 -4.59
C PRO A 75 -3.91 -26.64 -4.21
N GLY A 76 -4.47 -25.74 -5.03
CA GLY A 76 -5.78 -25.12 -4.78
C GLY A 76 -5.75 -23.89 -3.87
N ALA A 77 -4.59 -23.56 -3.29
CA ALA A 77 -4.39 -22.32 -2.55
C ALA A 77 -4.35 -21.12 -3.51
N THR A 78 -4.94 -20.01 -3.09
CA THR A 78 -4.86 -18.74 -3.83
C THR A 78 -3.63 -17.98 -3.36
N CYS A 79 -2.72 -17.68 -4.30
CA CYS A 79 -1.54 -16.86 -4.02
C CYS A 79 -1.89 -15.37 -4.10
N ALA A 80 -1.24 -14.58 -3.26
CA ALA A 80 -1.32 -13.14 -3.23
C ALA A 80 0.07 -12.51 -3.18
N VAL A 81 0.22 -11.39 -3.86
CA VAL A 81 1.39 -10.51 -3.80
C VAL A 81 1.02 -9.19 -3.14
N GLN A 82 1.86 -8.71 -2.23
CA GLN A 82 1.75 -7.37 -1.68
C GLN A 82 2.49 -6.40 -2.58
N LEU A 83 1.78 -5.37 -3.04
CA LEU A 83 2.39 -4.24 -3.77
C LEU A 83 2.43 -3.02 -2.86
N SER A 84 3.51 -2.24 -2.98
CA SER A 84 3.76 -1.02 -2.21
C SER A 84 2.63 0.00 -2.31
N ASP A 85 1.92 0.02 -3.44
CA ASP A 85 0.86 0.98 -3.73
C ASP A 85 -0.41 0.27 -4.19
N ALA A 86 -1.54 0.91 -3.88
CA ALA A 86 -2.83 0.49 -4.41
C ALA A 86 -2.91 0.85 -5.90
N LEU A 87 -2.99 -0.18 -6.75
CA LEU A 87 -3.23 -0.09 -8.18
C LEU A 87 -4.66 0.40 -8.46
N ASN A 88 -4.78 1.33 -9.41
CA ASN A 88 -6.05 1.67 -10.02
C ASN A 88 -6.52 0.47 -10.87
N PRO A 89 -7.75 -0.06 -10.69
CA PRO A 89 -8.24 -1.19 -11.48
C PRO A 89 -8.26 -0.93 -13.01
N ALA A 90 -8.29 0.34 -13.45
CA ALA A 90 -8.22 0.68 -14.87
C ALA A 90 -6.80 0.57 -15.46
N ASP A 91 -5.78 0.70 -14.62
CA ASP A 91 -4.36 0.72 -15.00
C ASP A 91 -3.61 -0.44 -14.30
N MET A 92 -4.31 -1.55 -14.05
CA MET A 92 -3.73 -2.67 -13.33
C MET A 92 -2.81 -3.47 -14.26
N PRO A 93 -1.51 -3.61 -13.94
CA PRO A 93 -0.59 -4.43 -14.71
C PRO A 93 -1.09 -5.86 -14.81
N ALA A 94 -0.88 -6.50 -15.97
CA ALA A 94 -1.33 -7.86 -16.19
C ALA A 94 -0.45 -8.88 -15.44
N THR A 95 0.81 -8.53 -15.16
CA THR A 95 1.77 -9.43 -14.51
C THR A 95 2.55 -8.75 -13.40
N VAL A 96 3.11 -9.55 -12.49
CA VAL A 96 3.98 -9.04 -11.43
C VAL A 96 5.25 -8.42 -12.00
N LYS A 97 5.77 -8.95 -13.12
CA LYS A 97 6.88 -8.32 -13.83
C LYS A 97 6.54 -6.91 -14.31
N GLU A 98 5.37 -6.73 -14.92
CA GLU A 98 4.93 -5.43 -15.43
C GLU A 98 4.74 -4.43 -14.28
N ALA A 99 4.15 -4.87 -13.16
CA ALA A 99 4.06 -4.06 -11.95
C ALA A 99 5.44 -3.56 -11.49
N ASN A 100 6.44 -4.46 -11.45
CA ASN A 100 7.81 -4.12 -11.09
C ASN A 100 8.47 -3.16 -12.10
N ASP A 101 8.24 -3.34 -13.40
CA ASP A 101 8.78 -2.48 -14.46
C ASP A 101 8.14 -1.08 -14.44
N GLU A 102 6.89 -0.96 -14.00
CA GLU A 102 6.16 0.31 -13.79
C GLU A 102 6.51 1.01 -12.47
N GLY A 103 7.32 0.38 -11.62
CA GLY A 103 7.83 0.94 -10.37
C GLY A 103 7.05 0.53 -9.12
N PHE A 104 6.06 -0.34 -9.23
CA PHE A 104 5.42 -0.97 -8.06
C PHE A 104 6.33 -2.06 -7.51
N THR A 105 6.73 -1.98 -6.24
CA THR A 105 7.58 -3.01 -5.66
C THR A 105 6.73 -4.15 -5.11
N SER A 106 6.99 -5.38 -5.55
CA SER A 106 6.47 -6.59 -4.90
C SER A 106 7.23 -6.85 -3.59
N GLU A 107 6.56 -6.68 -2.46
CA GLU A 107 7.18 -6.73 -1.13
C GLU A 107 7.10 -8.12 -0.48
N ASP A 108 6.00 -8.84 -0.68
CA ASP A 108 5.72 -10.12 -0.01
C ASP A 108 4.81 -11.01 -0.89
N PHE A 109 4.96 -12.33 -0.77
CA PHE A 109 4.19 -13.33 -1.49
C PHE A 109 3.65 -14.38 -0.53
N ARG A 110 2.33 -14.43 -0.37
CA ARG A 110 1.68 -15.32 0.60
C ARG A 110 0.45 -15.99 0.00
N GLN A 111 0.04 -17.12 0.56
CA GLN A 111 -1.14 -17.86 0.09
C GLN A 111 -2.22 -17.99 1.15
N HIS A 112 -3.49 -18.14 0.74
CA HIS A 112 -4.56 -18.65 1.60
C HIS A 112 -4.50 -20.17 1.68
N GLN A 113 -4.63 -20.73 2.88
CA GLN A 113 -4.87 -22.16 3.07
C GLN A 113 -6.34 -22.42 3.37
#